data_AF-A0A0R3CFF5-F1
#
_entry.id   AF-A0A0R3CFF5-F1
#
_cell.length_a   1.000
_cell.length_b   1.000
_cell.length_c   1.000
_cell.angle_alpha   90.00
_cell.angle_beta   90.00
_cell.angle_gamma   90.00
#
_symmetry.space_group_name_H-M   'P 1'
#
loop_
_entity.id
_entity.type
_entity.pdbx_description
1 polymer ?
#
loop_
_entity_poly.entity_id
_entity_poly.type
_entity_poly.pdbx_seq_one_letter_code
_entity_poly.pdbx_strand_id
1 'polypeptide(L)' 'MGDRETLKAELRKVSAKATQAKMDLHDLSEELPINWTAIMAVAQKAYDAYAELERKSRDLKALENT' A
#
# COMPACT_ATOMS: atom_id res chain seq x y z
N MET A 1 21.85 -3.71 11.69
CA MET A 1 20.44 -4.15 11.67
C MET A 1 20.36 -5.35 10.75
N GLY A 2 19.77 -6.47 11.19
CA GLY A 2 19.62 -7.64 10.33
C GLY A 2 18.55 -7.43 9.26
N ASP A 3 18.66 -8.13 8.13
CA ASP A 3 17.76 -8.01 6.97
C ASP A 3 16.27 -8.11 7.34
N ARG A 4 15.95 -8.94 8.33
CA ARG A 4 14.60 -9.09 8.89
C ARG A 4 14.06 -7.80 9.52
N GLU A 5 14.89 -7.08 10.26
CA GLU A 5 14.48 -5.87 10.97
C GLU A 5 14.23 -4.72 9.99
N THR A 6 15.08 -4.64 8.96
CA THR A 6 14.90 -3.75 7.81
C THR A 6 13.58 -4.05 7.08
N LEU A 7 13.30 -5.31 6.75
CA LEU A 7 12.04 -5.70 6.10
C LEU A 7 10.81 -5.39 6.95
N LYS A 8 10.87 -5.59 8.28
CA LYS A 8 9.76 -5.22 9.19
C LYS A 8 9.53 -3.71 9.23
N ALA A 9 10.60 -2.91 9.24
CA ALA A 9 10.49 -1.45 9.19
C ALA A 9 9.88 -0.97 7.86
N GLU A 10 10.32 -1.54 6.74
CA GLU A 10 9.75 -1.25 5.42
C GLU A 10 8.28 -1.68 5.32
N LEU A 11 7.92 -2.84 5.86
CA LEU A 11 6.55 -3.34 5.84
C LEU A 11 5.60 -2.39 6.57
N ARG A 12 6.02 -1.82 7.71
CA ARG A 12 5.25 -0.80 8.44
C ARG A 12 5.04 0.45 7.58
N LYS A 13 6.09 0.92 6.90
CA LYS A 13 6.02 2.08 6.01
C LYS A 13 5.03 1.85 4.86
N VAL A 14 5.10 0.68 4.21
CA VAL A 14 4.20 0.36 3.08
C VAL A 14 2.77 0.12 3.55
N SER A 15 2.57 -0.44 4.75
CA SER A 15 1.22 -0.59 5.34
C SER A 15 0.53 0.75 5.60
N ALA A 16 1.27 1.72 6.15
CA ALA A 16 0.75 3.08 6.32
C ALA A 16 0.41 3.74 4.97
N LYS A 17 1.28 3.58 3.96
CA LYS A 17 1.05 4.08 2.59
C LYS A 17 -0.20 3.45 1.96
N ALA A 18 -0.40 2.13 2.11
CA ALA A 18 -1.58 1.44 1.59
C ALA A 18 -2.86 1.91 2.27
N THR A 19 -2.82 2.13 3.58
CA THR A 19 -3.96 2.67 4.33
C THR A 19 -4.30 4.08 3.88
N GLN A 20 -3.32 4.95 3.70
CA GLN A 20 -3.56 6.31 3.20
C GLN A 20 -4.14 6.26 1.78
N ALA A 21 -3.58 5.45 0.88
CA ALA A 21 -4.09 5.36 -0.49
C ALA A 21 -5.53 4.79 -0.55
N LYS A 22 -5.91 3.93 0.39
CA LYS A 22 -7.30 3.48 0.56
C LYS A 22 -8.21 4.65 0.96
N MET A 23 -7.79 5.48 1.92
CA MET A 23 -8.58 6.64 2.35
C MET A 23 -8.71 7.66 1.21
N ASP A 24 -7.62 7.96 0.50
CA ASP A 24 -7.65 8.84 -0.68
C ASP A 24 -8.67 8.35 -1.74
N LEU A 25 -8.74 7.04 -1.98
CA LEU A 25 -9.69 6.43 -2.92
C LEU A 25 -11.13 6.48 -2.42
N HIS A 26 -11.34 6.26 -1.12
CA HIS A 26 -12.63 6.38 -0.46
C HIS A 26 -13.17 7.80 -0.61
N ASP A 27 -12.38 8.79 -0.22
CA ASP A 27 -12.77 10.20 -0.23
C ASP A 27 -13.05 10.67 -1.66
N LEU A 28 -12.22 10.28 -2.64
CA LEU A 28 -12.49 10.56 -4.05
C LEU A 28 -13.85 9.99 -4.51
N SER A 29 -14.20 8.79 -4.04
CA SER A 29 -15.45 8.13 -4.43
C SER A 29 -16.68 8.83 -3.84
N GLU A 30 -16.56 9.41 -2.64
CA GLU A 30 -17.63 10.19 -2.00
C GLU A 30 -17.85 11.56 -2.68
N GLU A 31 -16.80 12.14 -3.27
CA GLU A 31 -16.85 13.47 -3.88
C GLU A 31 -17.39 13.49 -5.33
N LEU A 32 -17.58 12.33 -5.97
CA LEU A 32 -18.03 12.28 -7.37
C LEU A 32 -19.37 13.02 -7.60
N PRO A 33 -19.50 13.77 -8.71
CA PRO A 33 -18.61 13.82 -9.88
C PRO A 33 -17.43 14.78 -9.78
N ILE A 34 -17.20 15.42 -8.62
CA ILE A 34 -16.04 16.31 -8.42
C ILE A 34 -14.76 15.48 -8.59
N ASN A 35 -13.78 16.04 -9.29
CA ASN A 35 -12.47 15.42 -9.52
C ASN A 35 -12.49 14.02 -10.20
N TRP A 36 -13.54 13.69 -10.97
CA TRP A 36 -13.68 12.39 -11.64
C TRP A 36 -12.48 12.02 -12.54
N THR A 37 -11.75 13.01 -13.06
CA THR A 37 -10.54 12.79 -13.87
C THR A 37 -9.41 12.11 -13.09
N ALA A 38 -9.43 12.18 -11.76
CA ALA A 38 -8.43 11.55 -10.88
C ALA A 38 -8.70 10.06 -10.60
N ILE A 39 -9.87 9.51 -10.99
CA ILE A 39 -10.29 8.14 -10.67
C ILE A 39 -9.19 7.13 -11.00
N MET A 40 -8.68 7.15 -12.24
CA MET A 40 -7.67 6.18 -12.66
C MET A 40 -6.37 6.31 -11.86
N ALA A 41 -5.93 7.54 -11.60
CA ALA A 41 -4.67 7.80 -10.91
C ALA A 41 -4.74 7.36 -9.43
N VAL A 42 -5.82 7.70 -8.74
CA VAL A 42 -6.00 7.35 -7.32
C VAL A 42 -6.24 5.86 -7.15
N ALA A 43 -7.03 5.24 -8.03
CA ALA A 43 -7.22 3.79 -8.03
C ALA A 43 -5.91 3.04 -8.26
N GLN A 44 -5.10 3.47 -9.24
CA GLN A 44 -3.79 2.85 -9.50
C GLN A 44 -2.86 2.98 -8.29
N LYS A 45 -2.81 4.16 -7.65
CA LYS A 45 -2.01 4.39 -6.44
C LYS A 45 -2.40 3.45 -5.30
N ALA A 46 -3.70 3.25 -5.08
CA ALA A 46 -4.20 2.32 -4.08
C ALA A 46 -3.81 0.88 -4.41
N TYR A 47 -4.02 0.45 -5.67
CA TYR A 47 -3.64 -0.89 -6.12
C TYR A 47 -2.15 -1.15 -5.92
N ASP A 48 -1.28 -0.26 -6.41
CA ASP A 48 0.17 -0.42 -6.32
C ASP A 48 0.66 -0.50 -4.87
N ALA A 49 0.08 0.31 -3.97
CA ALA A 49 0.44 0.29 -2.56
C ALA A 49 0.07 -1.05 -1.88
N TYR A 50 -1.10 -1.62 -2.19
CA TYR A 50 -1.49 -2.93 -1.65
C TYR A 50 -0.69 -4.08 -2.30
N ALA A 51 -0.41 -4.01 -3.60
CA ALA A 51 0.43 -5.00 -4.28
C ALA A 51 1.87 -5.01 -3.71
N GLU A 52 2.42 -3.84 -3.39
CA GLU A 52 3.71 -3.69 -2.71
C GLU A 52 3.67 -4.28 -1.29
N LEU A 53 2.62 -3.97 -0.53
CA LEU A 53 2.42 -4.49 0.82
C LEU A 53 2.37 -6.02 0.84
N GLU A 54 1.63 -6.61 -0.10
CA GLU A 54 1.46 -8.05 -0.22
C GLU A 54 2.77 -8.74 -0.59
N ARG A 55 3.52 -8.19 -1.56
CA ARG A 55 4.86 -8.68 -1.91
C ARG A 55 5.81 -8.68 -0.73
N LYS A 56 5.96 -7.55 -0.03
CA LYS A 56 6.86 -7.46 1.14
C LYS A 56 6.42 -8.38 2.29
N SER A 57 5.11 -8.59 2.45
CA SER A 57 4.58 -9.55 3.42
C SER A 57 4.98 -10.99 3.09
N ARG A 58 4.98 -11.36 1.79
CA ARG A 58 5.46 -12.66 1.33
C ARG A 58 6.98 -12.81 1.53
N ASP A 59 7.76 -11.79 1.19
CA ASP A 59 9.22 -11.80 1.35
C ASP A 59 9.61 -12.00 2.82
N LEU A 60 8.92 -11.31 3.74
CA LEU A 60 9.15 -11.47 5.18
C LEU A 60 8.81 -12.89 5.67
N LYS A 61 7.68 -13.45 5.23
CA LYS A 61 7.29 -14.83 5.58
C LYS A 61 8.27 -15.86 5.06
N ALA A 62 8.79 -15.68 3.85
CA ALA A 62 9.81 -16.57 3.28
C ALA A 62 11.09 -16.56 4.11
N LEU A 63 11.48 -15.39 4.61
CA LEU A 63 12.63 -15.22 5.51
C LEU A 63 12.40 -15.81 6.91
N GLU A 64 11.14 -15.89 7.38
CA GLU A 64 10.78 -16.50 8.66
C GLU A 64 10.70 -18.04 8.59
N ASN A 65 10.56 -18.60 7.38
CA ASN A 65 10.52 -20.04 7.12
C ASN A 65 11.89 -20.64 6.75
N THR A 66 12.96 -19.84 6.77
CA THR A 66 14.34 -20.25 6.51
C THR A 66 15.15 -20.22 7.81
#